data_AF-A0A7S3LEN6-F1
#
_entry.id   AF-A0A7S3LEN6-F1
#
_cell.length_a   1.000
_cell.length_b   1.000
_cell.length_c   1.000
_cell.angle_alpha   90.00
_cell.angle_beta   90.00
_cell.angle_gamma   90.00
#
_symmetry.space_group_name_H-M   'P 1'
#
loop_
_entity.id
_entity.type
_entity.pdbx_description
1 polymer ?
#
loop_
_entity_poly.entity_id
_entity_poly.type
_entity_poly.pdbx_seq_one_letter_code
_entity_poly.pdbx_strand_id
1 'polypeptide(L)'
;KIPWWLMAFTLHGSWLWSSVAGDDNSTDAADDDEDAMVFQHFVAHNKTMTCTADEHARPFNNQVRGVNLGGWMVLEPWITPSIFYQFIGGNETSTAFDIYTFCKVLGPKEANRQLRHHWDTWVTEEIIRDLAQSGAVNSLRLPVGDFMYVPYGPYPGCVDGALEKVEQLLDWACTYGLTVLIDVHTMKDSQNGFDNSGQALGFRWTSALNSEFTHQLTFEHWPIR
;
A
#
# COMPACT_ATOMS: atom_id res chain seq x y z
N LYS A 1 5.50 29.76 2.05
CA LYS A 1 4.93 28.82 3.06
C LYS A 1 4.01 27.89 2.30
N ILE A 2 4.45 26.66 2.04
CA ILE A 2 3.68 25.65 1.29
C ILE A 2 2.74 24.97 2.29
N PRO A 3 1.41 24.94 2.08
CA PRO A 3 0.49 24.32 3.01
C PRO A 3 0.51 22.81 2.83
N TRP A 4 0.78 22.09 3.93
CA TRP A 4 0.60 20.65 4.04
C TRP A 4 -0.90 20.35 4.07
N TRP A 5 -1.40 19.63 3.06
CA TRP A 5 -2.76 19.12 3.04
C TRP A 5 -2.77 17.70 3.58
N LEU A 6 -3.30 17.52 4.79
CA LEU A 6 -3.64 16.23 5.36
C LEU A 6 -5.04 15.87 4.81
N MET A 7 -5.13 14.97 3.84
CA MET A 7 -6.42 14.40 3.42
C MET A 7 -6.73 13.18 4.31
N ALA A 8 -7.65 13.36 5.25
CA ALA A 8 -8.32 12.25 5.94
C ALA A 8 -9.65 11.99 5.23
N PHE A 9 -9.81 10.82 4.61
CA PHE A 9 -11.09 10.38 4.06
C PHE A 9 -11.78 9.45 5.04
N THR A 10 -13.01 9.79 5.42
CA THR A 10 -13.98 8.89 6.05
C THR A 10 -14.88 8.37 4.94
N LEU A 11 -14.80 7.07 4.63
CA LEU A 11 -15.70 6.42 3.68
C LEU A 11 -16.89 5.81 4.44
N HIS A 12 -18.08 6.36 4.20
CA HIS A 12 -19.32 5.62 4.38
C HIS A 12 -19.54 4.80 3.10
N GLY A 13 -19.17 3.53 3.13
CA GLY A 13 -19.44 2.57 2.06
C GLY A 13 -19.87 1.25 2.67
N SER A 14 -21.12 0.83 2.41
CA SER A 14 -21.63 -0.47 2.80
C SER A 14 -20.91 -1.55 2.00
N TRP A 15 -20.15 -2.41 2.69
CA TRP A 15 -19.45 -3.54 2.09
C TRP A 15 -20.45 -4.67 1.79
N LEU A 16 -20.69 -4.95 0.50
CA LEU A 16 -21.36 -6.15 0.04
C LEU A 16 -20.29 -7.18 -0.32
N TRP A 17 -20.02 -8.10 0.61
CA TRP A 17 -19.33 -9.34 0.30
C TRP A 17 -20.34 -10.25 -0.44
N SER A 18 -20.19 -10.43 -1.75
CA SER A 18 -20.86 -11.55 -2.42
C SER A 18 -19.93 -12.77 -2.34
N SER A 19 -20.20 -13.68 -1.41
CA SER A 19 -19.75 -15.06 -1.58
C SER A 19 -20.52 -15.65 -2.75
N VAL A 20 -19.80 -16.34 -3.63
CA VAL A 20 -20.41 -17.20 -4.66
C VAL A 20 -21.32 -18.18 -3.94
N ALA A 21 -22.63 -18.06 -4.18
CA ALA A 21 -23.62 -18.99 -3.68
C ALA A 21 -23.41 -20.35 -4.39
N GLY A 22 -22.97 -21.34 -3.62
CA GLY A 22 -23.14 -22.75 -3.90
C GLY A 22 -24.06 -23.33 -2.82
N ASP A 23 -25.18 -23.91 -3.24
CA ASP A 23 -26.27 -24.41 -2.42
C ASP A 23 -25.87 -25.49 -1.40
N ASP A 24 -26.48 -25.35 -0.22
CA ASP A 24 -26.99 -26.32 0.75
C ASP A 24 -26.26 -27.64 1.11
N ASN A 25 -26.06 -27.73 2.43
CA ASN A 25 -26.28 -28.91 3.30
C ASN A 25 -25.15 -29.95 3.45
N SER A 26 -24.26 -29.73 4.43
CA SER A 26 -23.77 -30.81 5.31
C SER A 26 -22.96 -30.27 6.50
N THR A 27 -23.42 -30.67 7.69
CA THR A 27 -22.73 -30.90 8.98
C THR A 27 -21.21 -30.62 9.11
N ASP A 28 -20.90 -29.90 10.19
CA ASP A 28 -19.63 -29.84 10.93
C ASP A 28 -18.53 -30.82 10.47
N ALA A 29 -17.54 -30.27 9.76
CA ALA A 29 -16.20 -30.83 9.68
C ALA A 29 -15.20 -29.68 9.74
N ALA A 30 -14.18 -29.85 10.56
CA ALA A 30 -13.02 -28.98 10.60
C ALA A 30 -12.35 -29.02 9.22
N ASP A 31 -12.34 -27.89 8.52
CA ASP A 31 -11.53 -27.74 7.31
C ASP A 31 -10.18 -27.17 7.71
N ASP A 32 -9.19 -28.05 7.59
CA ASP A 32 -7.77 -27.77 7.47
C ASP A 32 -7.54 -26.90 6.22
N ASP A 33 -7.44 -25.57 6.40
CA ASP A 33 -6.85 -24.69 5.39
C ASP A 33 -5.31 -24.79 5.49
N GLU A 34 -4.76 -25.75 4.75
CA GLU A 34 -3.33 -25.78 4.44
C GLU A 34 -2.95 -24.51 3.61
N ASP A 35 -1.87 -23.85 4.04
CA ASP A 35 -1.23 -22.67 3.44
C ASP A 35 -1.92 -21.29 3.58
N ALA A 36 -2.75 -21.09 4.61
CA ALA A 36 -3.03 -19.72 5.07
C ALA A 36 -1.80 -19.14 5.80
N MET A 37 -1.29 -17.98 5.38
CA MET A 37 -0.24 -17.25 6.11
C MET A 37 -0.67 -17.06 7.57
N VAL A 38 0.00 -17.76 8.49
CA VAL A 38 -0.28 -17.69 9.92
C VAL A 38 0.49 -16.50 10.50
N PHE A 39 -0.20 -15.38 10.68
CA PHE A 39 0.37 -14.25 11.41
C PHE A 39 0.58 -14.65 12.88
N GLN A 40 1.82 -14.70 13.37
CA GLN A 40 2.15 -15.17 14.73
C GLN A 40 1.46 -14.36 15.84
N HIS A 41 1.17 -13.09 15.58
CA HIS A 41 0.66 -12.14 16.58
C HIS A 41 -0.70 -11.56 16.20
N PHE A 42 -1.34 -12.06 15.14
CA PHE A 42 -2.62 -11.55 14.65
C PHE A 42 -3.55 -12.70 14.29
N VAL A 43 -4.69 -12.79 15.00
CA VAL A 43 -5.77 -13.72 14.65
C VAL A 43 -6.99 -12.90 14.29
N ALA A 44 -7.34 -12.91 12.99
CA ALA A 44 -8.59 -12.35 12.51
C ALA A 44 -9.73 -13.36 12.71
N HIS A 45 -10.77 -12.97 13.45
CA HIS A 45 -11.99 -13.75 13.60
C HIS A 45 -12.98 -13.38 12.50
N ASN A 46 -13.02 -14.19 11.44
CA ASN A 46 -13.87 -13.93 10.28
C ASN A 46 -15.37 -13.85 10.62
N LYS A 47 -15.83 -14.67 11.60
CA LYS A 47 -17.25 -14.72 12.01
C LYS A 47 -17.74 -13.46 12.75
N THR A 48 -16.87 -12.85 13.54
CA THR A 48 -17.21 -11.65 14.34
C THR A 48 -16.72 -10.37 13.68
N MET A 49 -15.92 -10.47 12.62
CA MET A 49 -15.18 -9.35 12.03
C MET A 49 -14.34 -8.59 13.09
N THR A 50 -13.76 -9.32 14.05
CA THR A 50 -12.92 -8.76 15.12
C THR A 50 -11.56 -9.46 15.19
N CYS A 51 -10.61 -8.90 15.94
CA CYS A 51 -9.27 -9.47 16.14
C CYS A 51 -9.10 -9.94 17.60
N THR A 52 -8.34 -11.02 17.87
CA THR A 52 -7.99 -11.42 19.24
C THR A 52 -7.27 -10.27 19.94
N ALA A 53 -7.85 -9.75 21.03
CA ALA A 53 -7.46 -8.56 21.81
C ALA A 53 -8.24 -7.25 21.55
N ASP A 54 -9.47 -7.32 21.05
CA ASP A 54 -10.43 -6.19 21.20
C ASP A 54 -10.85 -6.02 22.68
N GLU A 55 -9.91 -5.60 23.52
CA GLU A 55 -10.25 -4.84 24.72
C GLU A 55 -10.75 -3.49 24.21
N HIS A 56 -12.08 -3.31 24.14
CA HIS A 56 -12.74 -2.02 23.89
C HIS A 56 -11.81 -0.87 24.24
N ALA A 57 -11.40 -0.12 23.21
CA ALA A 57 -10.46 1.00 23.25
C ALA A 57 -10.12 1.42 24.69
N ARG A 58 -8.90 1.10 25.14
CA ARG A 58 -8.31 1.67 26.38
C ARG A 58 -8.72 3.15 26.46
N PRO A 59 -9.05 3.65 27.67
CA PRO A 59 -9.78 4.90 27.86
C PRO A 59 -9.34 5.96 26.86
N PHE A 60 -10.33 6.65 26.27
CA PHE A 60 -10.39 7.68 25.21
C PHE A 60 -9.30 8.79 25.20
N ASN A 61 -8.19 8.63 25.91
CA ASN A 61 -7.25 9.66 26.33
C ASN A 61 -5.82 9.44 25.84
N ASN A 62 -5.53 8.38 25.08
CA ASN A 62 -4.26 8.29 24.34
C ASN A 62 -4.45 8.88 22.95
N GLN A 63 -4.17 10.18 22.84
CA GLN A 63 -4.12 10.87 21.55
C GLN A 63 -3.18 10.13 20.59
N VAL A 64 -3.69 9.74 19.42
CA VAL A 64 -2.87 9.15 18.35
C VAL A 64 -1.87 10.19 17.88
N ARG A 65 -0.59 9.86 17.98
CA ARG A 65 0.53 10.63 17.45
C ARG A 65 1.22 9.71 16.46
N GLY A 66 0.70 9.73 15.23
CA GLY A 66 1.08 8.78 14.20
C GLY A 66 1.93 9.38 13.10
N VAL A 67 2.72 8.53 12.45
CA VAL A 67 3.40 8.83 11.19
C VAL A 67 2.93 7.88 10.10
N ASN A 68 3.03 8.33 8.84
CA ASN A 68 2.71 7.51 7.68
C ASN A 68 3.99 6.89 7.13
N LEU A 69 3.97 5.59 6.83
CA LEU A 69 5.02 4.90 6.09
C LEU A 69 4.77 5.02 4.57
N GLY A 70 4.60 6.26 4.11
CA GLY A 70 4.30 6.58 2.71
C GLY A 70 5.43 6.21 1.77
N GLY A 71 5.09 5.86 0.53
CA GLY A 71 6.07 5.45 -0.48
C GLY A 71 6.73 4.09 -0.24
N TRP A 72 6.37 3.34 0.81
CA TRP A 72 7.02 2.06 1.13
C TRP A 72 6.44 0.89 0.31
N MET A 73 5.21 0.48 0.61
CA MET A 73 4.55 -0.63 -0.05
C MET A 73 3.78 -0.19 -1.30
N VAL A 74 3.36 1.08 -1.35
CA VAL A 74 2.76 1.72 -2.53
C VAL A 74 3.70 2.84 -2.97
N LEU A 75 4.23 2.74 -4.18
CA LEU A 75 5.20 3.71 -4.70
C LEU A 75 4.49 5.01 -5.10
N GLU A 76 5.05 6.12 -4.62
CA GLU A 76 4.64 7.47 -4.99
C GLU A 76 5.87 8.22 -5.54
N PRO A 77 5.87 8.62 -6.83
CA PRO A 77 7.04 9.25 -7.46
C PRO A 77 7.52 10.51 -6.75
N TRP A 78 6.61 11.27 -6.12
CA TRP A 78 6.99 12.49 -5.41
C TRP A 78 7.67 12.23 -4.05
N ILE A 79 7.44 11.06 -3.44
CA ILE A 79 8.11 10.61 -2.19
C ILE A 79 9.43 9.90 -2.52
N THR A 80 9.41 9.03 -3.54
CA THR A 80 10.53 8.14 -3.90
C THR A 80 11.04 8.40 -5.32
N PRO A 81 11.40 9.64 -5.70
CA PRO A 81 11.66 9.99 -7.10
C PRO A 81 12.84 9.23 -7.70
N SER A 82 13.82 8.83 -6.88
CA SER A 82 15.03 8.14 -7.33
C SER A 82 14.74 6.82 -8.05
N ILE A 83 13.75 6.04 -7.61
CA ILE A 83 13.38 4.78 -8.27
C ILE A 83 12.74 5.03 -9.64
N PHE A 84 12.17 6.22 -9.86
CA PHE A 84 11.53 6.60 -11.13
C PHE A 84 12.46 7.32 -12.11
N TYR A 85 13.63 7.82 -11.68
CA TYR A 85 14.55 8.54 -12.57
C TYR A 85 15.05 7.70 -13.75
N GLN A 86 15.07 6.38 -13.64
CA GLN A 86 15.43 5.47 -14.74
C GLN A 86 14.49 5.56 -15.95
N PHE A 87 13.28 6.10 -15.76
CA PHE A 87 12.25 6.23 -16.79
C PHE A 87 12.26 7.60 -17.49
N ILE A 88 13.15 8.51 -17.07
CA ILE A 88 13.29 9.84 -17.68
C ILE A 88 13.76 9.70 -19.12
N GLY A 89 13.12 10.44 -20.03
CA GLY A 89 13.42 10.37 -21.47
C GLY A 89 12.82 9.15 -22.17
N GLY A 90 12.04 8.34 -21.46
CA GLY A 90 11.24 7.28 -22.03
C GLY A 90 10.05 7.81 -22.85
N ASN A 91 9.35 6.87 -23.49
CA ASN A 91 8.10 7.11 -24.18
C ASN A 91 6.91 6.51 -23.41
N GLU A 92 5.70 6.59 -23.97
CA GLU A 92 4.47 6.10 -23.34
C GLU A 92 4.52 4.63 -22.87
N THR A 93 5.34 3.81 -23.52
CA THR A 93 5.48 2.37 -23.23
C THR A 93 6.64 2.04 -22.32
N SER A 94 7.58 2.98 -22.13
CA SER A 94 8.82 2.78 -21.38
C SER A 94 8.94 3.70 -20.17
N THR A 95 7.93 4.51 -19.88
CA THR A 95 7.90 5.39 -18.72
C THR A 95 6.92 4.88 -17.68
N ALA A 96 7.39 4.77 -16.44
CA ALA A 96 6.56 4.45 -15.28
C ALA A 96 6.39 5.68 -14.38
N PHE A 97 5.20 5.79 -13.77
CA PHE A 97 4.80 6.91 -12.91
C PHE A 97 3.88 6.49 -11.76
N ASP A 98 3.61 5.21 -11.62
CA ASP A 98 2.93 4.58 -10.50
C ASP A 98 3.43 3.14 -10.36
N ILE A 99 3.04 2.42 -9.32
CA ILE A 99 3.50 1.04 -9.12
C ILE A 99 2.98 0.08 -10.20
N TYR A 100 1.80 0.34 -10.78
CA TYR A 100 1.25 -0.46 -11.88
C TYR A 100 2.15 -0.41 -13.13
N THR A 101 2.44 0.80 -13.60
CA THR A 101 3.30 1.04 -14.76
C THR A 101 4.74 0.65 -14.47
N PHE A 102 5.22 0.80 -13.23
CA PHE A 102 6.52 0.32 -12.79
C PHE A 102 6.66 -1.19 -13.03
N CYS A 103 5.72 -1.98 -12.52
CA CYS A 103 5.67 -3.44 -12.75
C CYS A 103 5.52 -3.78 -14.24
N LYS A 104 4.71 -3.01 -14.97
CA LYS A 104 4.45 -3.25 -16.40
C LYS A 104 5.69 -3.01 -17.27
N VAL A 105 6.43 -1.93 -17.02
CA VAL A 105 7.58 -1.52 -17.85
C VAL A 105 8.80 -2.40 -17.57
N LEU A 106 9.11 -2.66 -16.30
CA LEU A 106 10.28 -3.47 -15.93
C LEU A 106 10.04 -4.98 -16.05
N GLY A 107 8.78 -5.40 -15.99
CA GLY A 107 8.41 -6.80 -15.90
C GLY A 107 8.68 -7.39 -14.51
N PRO A 108 8.16 -8.60 -14.24
CA PRO A 108 8.04 -9.14 -12.89
C PRO A 108 9.39 -9.26 -12.17
N LYS A 109 10.40 -9.86 -12.83
CA LYS A 109 11.69 -10.15 -12.20
C LYS A 109 12.48 -8.91 -11.82
N GLU A 110 12.60 -7.95 -12.73
CA GLU A 110 13.39 -6.74 -12.48
C GLU A 110 12.66 -5.78 -11.55
N ALA A 111 11.34 -5.62 -11.71
CA ALA A 111 10.54 -4.81 -10.80
C ALA A 111 10.62 -5.36 -9.38
N ASN A 112 10.48 -6.67 -9.19
CA ASN A 112 10.56 -7.28 -7.88
C ASN A 112 11.95 -7.16 -7.23
N ARG A 113 13.03 -7.30 -8.02
CA ARG A 113 14.40 -7.07 -7.54
C ARG A 113 14.54 -5.65 -6.96
N GLN A 114 14.01 -4.65 -7.66
CA GLN A 114 14.07 -3.26 -7.22
C GLN A 114 13.13 -2.99 -6.02
N LEU A 115 11.92 -3.54 -6.04
CA LEU A 115 10.95 -3.42 -4.95
C LEU A 115 11.45 -4.06 -3.65
N ARG A 116 12.06 -5.24 -3.70
CA ARG A 116 12.67 -5.87 -2.51
C ARG A 116 13.79 -5.01 -1.92
N HIS A 117 14.68 -4.50 -2.78
CA HIS A 117 15.72 -3.58 -2.33
C HIS A 117 15.13 -2.30 -1.71
N HIS A 118 14.08 -1.75 -2.31
CA HIS A 118 13.36 -0.60 -1.76
C HIS A 118 12.73 -0.92 -0.40
N TRP A 119 12.02 -2.04 -0.27
CA TRP A 119 11.39 -2.43 0.99
C TRP A 119 12.41 -2.64 2.11
N ASP A 120 13.57 -3.23 1.80
CA ASP A 120 14.65 -3.51 2.74
C ASP A 120 15.38 -2.24 3.24
N THR A 121 15.33 -1.15 2.48
CA THR A 121 16.14 0.05 2.76
C THR A 121 15.32 1.29 3.10
N TRP A 122 14.05 1.33 2.72
CA TRP A 122 13.19 2.50 2.95
C TRP A 122 12.67 2.58 4.39
N VAL A 123 12.21 1.47 4.95
CA VAL A 123 11.79 1.35 6.36
C VAL A 123 12.59 0.22 7.00
N THR A 124 13.44 0.56 7.96
CA THR A 124 14.27 -0.41 8.68
C THR A 124 13.84 -0.50 10.14
N GLU A 125 14.25 -1.57 10.82
CA GLU A 125 13.97 -1.77 12.25
C GLU A 125 14.49 -0.59 13.08
N GLU A 126 15.66 -0.05 12.74
CA GLU A 126 16.24 1.09 13.44
C GLU A 126 15.32 2.31 13.39
N ILE A 127 14.70 2.60 12.24
CA ILE A 127 13.74 3.70 12.11
C ILE A 127 12.55 3.47 13.04
N ILE A 128 12.00 2.26 13.08
CA ILE A 128 10.84 1.93 13.93
C ILE A 128 11.20 2.04 15.41
N ARG A 129 12.37 1.52 15.80
CA ARG A 129 12.90 1.66 17.15
C ARG A 129 13.08 3.12 17.55
N ASP A 130 13.68 3.93 16.67
CA ASP A 130 13.95 5.34 16.95
C ASP A 130 12.65 6.15 17.05
N LEU A 131 11.65 5.85 16.21
CA LEU A 131 10.30 6.43 16.31
C LEU A 131 9.65 6.12 17.66
N ALA A 132 9.70 4.86 18.11
CA ALA A 132 9.16 4.47 19.41
C ALA A 132 9.92 5.13 20.57
N GLN A 133 11.26 5.10 20.54
CA GLN A 133 12.10 5.67 21.59
C GLN A 133 12.00 7.19 21.69
N SER A 134 11.63 7.88 20.61
CA SER A 134 11.40 9.33 20.63
C SER A 134 10.30 9.74 21.62
N GLY A 135 9.36 8.84 21.94
CA GLY A 135 8.17 9.11 22.74
C GLY A 135 7.14 10.03 22.07
N ALA A 136 7.48 10.62 20.91
CA ALA A 136 6.60 11.48 20.13
C ALA A 136 5.59 10.65 19.34
N VAL A 137 6.00 9.48 18.84
CA VAL A 137 5.18 8.60 18.00
C VAL A 137 4.68 7.40 18.81
N ASN A 138 3.40 7.07 18.66
CA ASN A 138 2.76 5.90 19.29
C ASN A 138 1.97 5.02 18.30
N SER A 139 1.88 5.44 17.04
CA SER A 139 1.13 4.74 16.02
C SER A 139 1.77 4.89 14.64
N LEU A 140 1.64 3.87 13.80
CA LEU A 140 2.10 3.86 12.42
C LEU A 140 0.88 3.67 11.52
N ARG A 141 0.75 4.47 10.46
CA ARG A 141 -0.17 4.19 9.35
C ARG A 141 0.61 3.53 8.23
N LEU A 142 0.19 2.32 7.86
CA LEU A 142 0.81 1.49 6.83
C LEU A 142 -0.10 1.41 5.60
N PRO A 143 0.17 2.18 4.53
CA PRO A 143 -0.48 2.01 3.25
C PRO A 143 -0.11 0.66 2.64
N VAL A 144 -1.09 -0.18 2.37
CA VAL A 144 -0.93 -1.47 1.66
C VAL A 144 -1.79 -1.50 0.40
N GLY A 145 -1.42 -2.33 -0.55
CA GLY A 145 -2.18 -2.51 -1.77
C GLY A 145 -2.93 -3.84 -1.82
N ASP A 146 -4.14 -3.82 -2.37
CA ASP A 146 -4.95 -5.03 -2.60
C ASP A 146 -4.24 -6.05 -3.49
N PHE A 147 -3.45 -5.58 -4.45
CA PHE A 147 -2.61 -6.40 -5.33
C PHE A 147 -1.56 -7.25 -4.60
N MET A 148 -1.26 -6.99 -3.32
CA MET A 148 -0.34 -7.80 -2.52
C MET A 148 -1.00 -9.10 -2.03
N TYR A 149 -2.33 -9.09 -1.88
CA TYR A 149 -3.11 -10.23 -1.41
C TYR A 149 -3.62 -11.07 -2.57
N VAL A 150 -4.17 -10.40 -3.59
CA VAL A 150 -4.66 -11.04 -4.81
C VAL A 150 -4.03 -10.34 -6.02
N PRO A 151 -2.84 -10.77 -6.46
CA PRO A 151 -2.15 -10.13 -7.57
C PRO A 151 -2.94 -10.21 -8.89
N TYR A 152 -3.03 -9.10 -9.61
CA TYR A 152 -3.68 -8.99 -10.91
C TYR A 152 -2.83 -8.16 -11.89
N GLY A 153 -3.17 -8.20 -13.18
CA GLY A 153 -2.49 -7.38 -14.19
C GLY A 153 -0.96 -7.62 -14.21
N PRO A 154 -0.12 -6.58 -14.06
CA PRO A 154 1.34 -6.71 -14.07
C PRO A 154 1.94 -7.11 -12.70
N TYR A 155 1.12 -7.24 -11.65
CA TYR A 155 1.60 -7.50 -10.30
C TYR A 155 2.12 -8.92 -10.03
N PRO A 156 1.57 -10.01 -10.63
CA PRO A 156 2.10 -11.37 -10.41
C PRO A 156 3.60 -11.45 -10.72
N GLY A 157 4.41 -11.87 -9.74
CA GLY A 157 5.87 -11.89 -9.87
C GLY A 157 6.57 -10.56 -9.61
N CYS A 158 5.88 -9.42 -9.74
CA CYS A 158 6.43 -8.10 -9.44
C CYS A 158 6.43 -7.81 -7.92
N VAL A 159 5.35 -8.16 -7.22
CA VAL A 159 5.14 -7.80 -5.80
C VAL A 159 5.35 -8.97 -4.84
N ASP A 160 5.87 -10.10 -5.33
CA ASP A 160 6.09 -11.30 -4.53
C ASP A 160 7.01 -11.01 -3.33
N GLY A 161 6.59 -11.46 -2.14
CA GLY A 161 7.28 -11.18 -0.86
C GLY A 161 6.90 -9.85 -0.21
N ALA A 162 5.97 -9.07 -0.78
CA ALA A 162 5.48 -7.85 -0.14
C ALA A 162 4.85 -8.12 1.24
N LEU A 163 4.05 -9.17 1.38
CA LEU A 163 3.39 -9.51 2.66
C LEU A 163 4.39 -9.90 3.76
N GLU A 164 5.49 -10.58 3.41
CA GLU A 164 6.58 -10.88 4.37
C GLU A 164 7.17 -9.61 4.98
N LYS A 165 7.22 -8.50 4.22
CA LYS A 165 7.66 -7.19 4.72
C LYS A 165 6.63 -6.51 5.60
N VAL A 166 5.34 -6.67 5.29
CA VAL A 166 4.26 -6.21 6.16
C VAL A 166 4.33 -6.93 7.51
N GLU A 167 4.47 -8.25 7.50
CA GLU A 167 4.62 -9.06 8.71
C GLU A 167 5.83 -8.61 9.55
N GLN A 168 6.98 -8.46 8.92
CA GLN A 168 8.20 -7.98 9.57
C GLN A 168 8.01 -6.62 10.26
N LEU A 169 7.30 -5.68 9.64
CA LEU A 169 6.98 -4.40 10.29
C LEU A 169 6.04 -4.57 11.49
N LEU A 170 5.03 -5.43 11.38
CA LEU A 170 4.09 -5.69 12.47
C LEU A 170 4.81 -6.29 13.68
N ASP A 171 5.79 -7.16 13.46
CA ASP A 171 6.64 -7.72 14.52
C ASP A 171 7.48 -6.64 15.19
N TRP A 172 8.10 -5.74 14.42
CA TRP A 172 8.83 -4.59 14.97
C TRP A 172 7.91 -3.67 15.77
N ALA A 173 6.74 -3.33 15.23
CA ALA A 173 5.77 -2.48 15.90
C ALA A 173 5.31 -3.10 17.23
N CYS A 174 5.02 -4.40 17.23
CA CYS A 174 4.68 -5.15 18.44
C CYS A 174 5.82 -5.11 19.46
N THR A 175 7.06 -5.36 19.02
CA THR A 175 8.27 -5.35 19.86
C THR A 175 8.49 -4.01 20.54
N TYR A 176 8.28 -2.90 19.82
CA TYR A 176 8.51 -1.55 20.32
C TYR A 176 7.25 -0.87 20.91
N GLY A 177 6.13 -1.59 21.02
CA GLY A 177 4.90 -1.10 21.63
C GLY A 177 4.18 -0.02 20.80
N LEU A 178 4.37 -0.02 19.48
CA LEU A 178 3.66 0.85 18.55
C LEU A 178 2.37 0.17 18.07
N THR A 179 1.31 0.96 17.89
CA THR A 179 0.09 0.50 17.22
C THR A 179 0.20 0.68 15.71
N VAL A 180 -0.47 -0.15 14.91
CA VAL A 180 -0.46 -0.04 13.45
C VAL A 180 -1.88 0.05 12.90
N LEU A 181 -2.14 1.06 12.08
CA LEU A 181 -3.31 1.15 11.21
C LEU A 181 -2.92 0.62 9.83
N ILE A 182 -3.42 -0.56 9.48
CA ILE A 182 -3.31 -1.10 8.13
C ILE A 182 -4.35 -0.39 7.26
N ASP A 183 -3.87 0.33 6.26
CA ASP A 183 -4.65 1.17 5.38
C ASP A 183 -4.66 0.57 3.97
N VAL A 184 -5.81 0.07 3.53
CA VAL A 184 -5.99 -0.41 2.16
C VAL A 184 -5.99 0.81 1.24
N HIS A 185 -4.79 1.15 0.76
CA HIS A 185 -4.50 2.39 0.06
C HIS A 185 -4.76 2.27 -1.44
N THR A 186 -4.74 1.05 -1.97
CA THR A 186 -5.07 0.76 -3.36
C THR A 186 -6.27 -0.16 -3.44
N MET A 187 -7.04 0.03 -4.50
CA MET A 187 -8.08 -0.89 -4.91
C MET A 187 -7.92 -1.12 -6.41
N LYS A 188 -8.21 -2.35 -6.86
CA LYS A 188 -8.24 -2.71 -8.26
C LYS A 188 -8.97 -1.67 -9.11
N ASP A 189 -8.31 -1.32 -10.21
CA ASP A 189 -8.73 -0.31 -11.18
C ASP A 189 -8.80 1.12 -10.64
N SER A 190 -8.20 1.40 -9.46
CA SER A 190 -8.14 2.69 -8.79
C SER A 190 -9.47 3.25 -8.28
N GLN A 191 -9.51 3.57 -7.00
CA GLN A 191 -10.66 4.20 -6.35
C GLN A 191 -10.71 5.73 -6.49
N ASN A 192 -9.65 6.38 -7.00
CA ASN A 192 -9.55 7.85 -7.05
C ASN A 192 -8.83 8.43 -8.28
N GLY A 193 -8.20 7.60 -9.12
CA GLY A 193 -7.45 7.99 -10.31
C GLY A 193 -6.05 8.58 -10.07
N PHE A 194 -5.55 8.62 -8.82
CA PHE A 194 -4.22 9.12 -8.48
C PHE A 194 -3.15 8.03 -8.52
N ASP A 195 -1.89 8.42 -8.69
CA ASP A 195 -0.74 7.50 -8.64
C ASP A 195 -0.66 6.70 -7.33
N ASN A 196 -0.98 7.34 -6.20
CA ASN A 196 -0.99 6.72 -4.88
C ASN A 196 -2.08 5.64 -4.69
N SER A 197 -3.08 5.56 -5.58
CA SER A 197 -4.02 4.44 -5.60
C SER A 197 -3.50 3.21 -6.31
N GLY A 198 -2.24 3.24 -6.75
CA GLY A 198 -1.55 2.15 -7.42
C GLY A 198 -1.61 2.22 -8.95
N GLN A 199 -2.64 2.84 -9.51
CA GLN A 199 -2.82 3.04 -10.95
C GLN A 199 -3.46 4.41 -11.23
N ALA A 200 -2.72 5.33 -11.82
CA ALA A 200 -3.27 6.62 -12.22
C ALA A 200 -4.23 6.45 -13.41
N LEU A 201 -5.35 7.17 -13.36
CA LEU A 201 -6.36 7.20 -14.43
C LEU A 201 -6.48 8.60 -15.02
N GLY A 202 -6.91 8.67 -16.28
CA GLY A 202 -7.26 9.94 -16.92
C GLY A 202 -6.07 10.87 -17.19
N PHE A 203 -4.88 10.32 -17.42
CA PHE A 203 -3.70 11.10 -17.80
C PHE A 203 -3.59 11.29 -19.32
N ARG A 204 -2.89 12.35 -19.72
CA ARG A 204 -2.57 12.65 -21.12
C ARG A 204 -1.08 12.90 -21.27
N TRP A 205 -0.47 12.21 -22.24
CA TRP A 205 0.89 12.49 -22.67
C TRP A 205 0.96 13.84 -23.39
N THR A 206 1.95 14.64 -23.03
CA THR A 206 2.19 15.97 -23.57
C THR A 206 3.69 16.20 -23.74
N SER A 207 4.07 16.98 -24.73
CA SER A 207 5.44 17.52 -24.87
C SER A 207 5.52 18.97 -24.39
N ALA A 208 4.44 19.50 -23.83
CA ALA A 208 4.36 20.82 -23.24
C ALA A 208 4.31 20.73 -21.71
N LEU A 209 5.10 21.55 -21.04
CA LEU A 209 5.10 21.71 -19.59
C LEU A 209 4.61 23.14 -19.31
N ASN A 210 3.38 23.26 -18.81
CA ASN A 210 2.64 24.54 -18.80
C ASN A 210 2.46 25.10 -20.22
N SER A 211 2.98 26.31 -20.49
CA SER A 211 2.93 26.99 -21.78
C SER A 211 4.19 26.80 -22.64
N GLU A 212 5.18 26.05 -22.16
CA GLU A 212 6.48 25.91 -22.83
C GLU A 212 6.64 24.51 -23.43
N PHE A 213 7.15 24.45 -24.67
CA PHE A 213 7.47 23.20 -25.33
C PHE A 213 8.77 22.62 -24.76
N THR A 214 8.79 21.32 -24.51
CA THR A 214 9.97 20.61 -24.04
C THR A 214 10.27 19.43 -24.94
N HIS A 215 11.55 19.07 -25.07
CA HIS A 215 11.97 17.85 -25.78
C HIS A 215 11.71 16.56 -24.97
N GLN A 216 11.17 16.70 -23.76
CA GLN A 216 10.85 15.58 -22.88
C GLN A 216 9.38 15.22 -23.04
N LEU A 217 9.09 13.92 -23.10
CA LEU A 217 7.73 13.44 -22.97
C LEU A 217 7.33 13.53 -21.50
N THR A 218 6.30 14.31 -21.20
CA THR A 218 5.72 14.44 -19.87
C THR A 218 4.27 14.01 -19.88
N PHE A 219 3.67 13.81 -18.72
CA PHE A 219 2.26 13.50 -18.60
C PHE A 219 1.60 14.45 -17.61
N GLU A 220 0.38 14.85 -17.94
CA GLU A 220 -0.50 15.55 -17.01
C GLU A 220 -1.52 14.54 -16.51
N HIS A 221 -1.63 14.40 -15.18
CA HIS A 221 -2.70 13.63 -14.57
C HIS A 221 -3.54 14.57 -13.70
N TRP A 222 -4.85 14.55 -13.94
CA TRP A 222 -5.85 15.16 -13.07
C TRP A 222 -7.00 14.15 -12.98
N PRO A 223 -7.66 14.01 -11.81
CA PRO A 223 -8.89 13.26 -11.74
C PRO A 223 -9.86 13.94 -12.70
N ILE A 224 -10.24 13.23 -13.77
CA ILE A 224 -11.31 13.66 -14.64
C ILE A 224 -12.55 13.68 -13.75
N ARG A 225 -13.00 14.88 -13.38
CA ARG A 225 -14.27 15.08 -12.67
C ARG A 225 -15.43 15.04 -13.65
#